data_AF-A0A1E1W3A7-F1
#
_entry.id   AF-A0A1E1W3A7-F1
#
_cell.length_a   1.000
_cell.length_b   1.000
_cell.length_c   1.000
_cell.angle_alpha   90.00
_cell.angle_beta   90.00
_cell.angle_gamma   90.00
#
_symmetry.space_group_name_H-M   'P 1'
#
loop_
_entity.id
_entity.type
_entity.pdbx_description
1 polymer ?
#
loop_
_entity_poly.entity_id
_entity_poly.type
_entity_poly.pdbx_seq_one_letter_code
_entity_poly.pdbx_strand_id
1 'polypeptide(L)'
;GALQLALSKGYLEKAGAAPAPRHVLNHLLTARHYSIEDKTAAGEDDKYGRRERGGHSGPLVEFREKASFRPNIKLEYVDDDGRPLCPKEAFRYLSHKFHGKGPGKNKQEKRIKKAVQEGLMKKMSSTDTPLGTLQMLQEKQRETHSPYIVLSGTKREPNT
;
A
#
# COMPACT_ATOMS: atom_id res chain seq x y z
N GLY A 1 30.38 -10.21 12.39
CA GLY A 1 29.82 -10.88 11.18
C GLY A 1 28.60 -10.11 10.66
N ALA A 2 28.20 -10.34 9.41
CA ALA A 2 27.15 -9.57 8.73
C ALA A 2 25.80 -9.54 9.46
N LEU A 3 25.41 -10.65 10.11
CA LEU A 3 24.17 -10.73 10.90
C LEU A 3 24.13 -9.74 12.07
N GLN A 4 25.24 -9.62 12.80
CA GLN A 4 25.32 -8.71 13.96
C GLN A 4 25.27 -7.25 13.53
N LEU A 5 25.82 -6.94 12.34
CA LEU A 5 25.74 -5.62 11.72
C LEU A 5 24.32 -5.32 11.21
N ALA A 6 23.60 -6.30 10.66
CA ALA A 6 22.21 -6.13 10.25
C ALA A 6 21.28 -5.86 11.45
N LEU A 7 21.51 -6.55 12.57
CA LEU A 7 20.81 -6.30 13.83
C LEU A 7 21.15 -4.91 14.40
N SER A 8 22.43 -4.54 14.47
CA SER A 8 22.83 -3.23 15.02
C SER A 8 22.33 -2.06 14.17
N LYS A 9 22.15 -2.27 12.86
CA LYS A 9 21.60 -1.29 11.93
C LYS A 9 20.07 -1.30 11.86
N GLY A 10 19.39 -2.19 12.59
CA GLY A 10 17.93 -2.25 12.63
C GLY A 10 17.27 -2.80 11.36
N TYR A 11 18.01 -3.49 10.50
CA TYR A 11 17.41 -4.19 9.34
C TYR A 11 16.66 -5.46 9.74
N LEU A 12 16.95 -5.98 10.94
CA LEU A 12 16.29 -7.14 11.52
C LEU A 12 15.70 -6.74 12.88
N GLU A 13 14.40 -6.92 13.03
CA GLU A 13 13.74 -6.87 14.32
C GLU A 13 14.21 -8.07 15.16
N LYS A 14 14.54 -7.86 16.44
CA LYS A 14 14.76 -8.97 17.38
C LYS A 14 13.45 -9.74 17.41
N ALA A 15 13.46 -11.03 17.08
CA ALA A 15 12.24 -11.84 16.97
C ALA A 15 11.39 -11.71 18.25
N GLY A 16 10.42 -10.81 18.23
CA GLY A 16 9.36 -10.76 19.23
C GLY A 16 8.55 -12.04 19.09
N ALA A 17 7.96 -12.49 20.19
CA ALA A 17 7.06 -13.63 20.19
C ALA A 17 6.08 -13.50 19.01
N ALA A 18 5.93 -14.59 18.24
CA ALA A 18 4.99 -14.62 17.13
C ALA A 18 3.64 -14.05 17.60
N PRO A 19 3.03 -13.11 16.87
CA PRO A 19 1.76 -12.54 17.29
C PRO A 19 0.78 -13.70 17.53
N ALA A 20 0.21 -13.74 18.74
CA ALA A 20 -0.72 -14.77 19.13
C ALA A 20 -1.78 -14.95 18.03
N PRO A 21 -2.20 -16.19 17.71
CA PRO A 21 -3.22 -16.43 16.71
C PRO A 21 -4.44 -15.59 17.09
N ARG A 22 -4.74 -14.57 16.27
CA ARG A 22 -5.92 -13.73 16.50
C ARG A 22 -7.13 -14.63 16.41
N HIS A 23 -7.86 -14.78 17.51
CA HIS A 23 -9.12 -15.51 17.53
C HIS A 23 -10.08 -14.75 16.61
N VAL A 24 -10.24 -15.23 15.38
CA VAL A 24 -11.11 -14.63 14.38
C VAL A 24 -12.53 -14.77 14.89
N LEU A 25 -13.13 -13.67 15.38
CA LEU A 25 -14.55 -13.65 15.67
C LEU A 25 -15.29 -13.60 14.33
N ASN A 26 -15.63 -14.77 13.80
CA ASN A 26 -16.35 -14.96 12.54
C ASN A 26 -17.63 -14.12 12.45
N HIS A 27 -18.23 -13.75 13.59
CA HIS A 27 -19.41 -12.90 13.68
C HIS A 27 -19.18 -11.47 13.17
N LEU A 28 -17.99 -10.89 13.36
CA LEU A 28 -17.72 -9.49 13.01
C LEU A 28 -17.58 -9.23 11.51
N LEU A 29 -17.40 -10.28 10.70
CA LEU A 29 -17.29 -10.19 9.23
C LEU A 29 -18.62 -10.44 8.51
N THR A 30 -19.64 -10.92 9.21
CA THR A 30 -20.98 -11.06 8.63
C THR A 30 -21.71 -9.73 8.66
N ALA A 31 -21.85 -9.08 7.50
CA ALA A 31 -22.68 -7.89 7.35
C ALA A 31 -24.13 -8.25 7.70
N ARG A 32 -24.59 -7.85 8.90
CA ARG A 32 -25.93 -8.19 9.40
C ARG A 32 -27.07 -7.54 8.59
N HIS A 33 -26.80 -6.46 7.87
CA HIS A 33 -27.80 -5.72 7.08
C HIS A 33 -27.18 -5.17 5.79
N TYR A 34 -27.00 -6.03 4.79
CA TYR A 34 -26.60 -5.61 3.45
C TYR A 34 -27.84 -5.54 2.55
N SER A 35 -28.38 -4.35 2.35
CA SER A 35 -29.40 -4.07 1.34
C SER A 35 -28.75 -3.35 0.17
N ILE A 36 -28.42 -4.08 -0.90
CA ILE A 36 -28.14 -3.45 -2.20
C ILE A 36 -29.47 -2.88 -2.68
N GLU A 37 -29.59 -1.57 -2.64
CA GLU A 37 -30.61 -0.86 -3.37
C GLU A 37 -30.08 -0.58 -4.78
N ASP A 38 -30.39 -1.47 -5.71
CA ASP A 38 -30.08 -1.30 -7.12
C ASP A 38 -31.04 -0.25 -7.69
N LYS A 39 -30.56 0.99 -7.80
CA LYS A 39 -31.28 2.14 -8.39
C LYS A 39 -30.78 2.35 -9.82
N THR A 40 -30.91 1.31 -10.64
CA THR A 40 -30.70 1.43 -12.10
C THR A 40 -31.66 0.50 -12.84
N ALA A 41 -32.81 1.05 -13.23
CA ALA A 41 -33.61 0.73 -14.43
C ALA A 41 -34.99 1.37 -14.19
N ALA A 42 -35.32 2.52 -14.77
CA ALA A 42 -35.67 2.70 -16.18
C ALA A 42 -36.70 1.66 -16.63
N GLY A 43 -37.91 2.14 -16.94
CA GLY A 43 -38.79 1.53 -17.93
C GLY A 43 -39.64 0.37 -17.43
N GLU A 44 -40.94 0.60 -17.51
CA GLU A 44 -41.99 -0.40 -17.74
C GLU A 44 -41.53 -1.60 -18.59
N ASP A 45 -42.14 -2.76 -18.34
CA ASP A 45 -42.16 -3.97 -19.18
C ASP A 45 -41.02 -5.00 -19.04
N ASP A 46 -41.05 -5.81 -17.98
CA ASP A 46 -40.39 -7.13 -17.97
C ASP A 46 -41.09 -8.14 -17.03
N LYS A 47 -42.30 -8.57 -17.39
CA LYS A 47 -43.12 -9.54 -16.63
C LYS A 47 -42.84 -11.03 -16.90
N TYR A 48 -41.77 -11.42 -17.60
CA TYR A 48 -41.53 -12.85 -17.93
C TYR A 48 -40.08 -13.39 -17.79
N GLY A 49 -39.21 -12.79 -16.95
CA GLY A 49 -37.83 -13.28 -16.74
C GLY A 49 -37.54 -14.03 -15.43
N ARG A 50 -38.50 -14.14 -14.51
CA ARG A 50 -38.25 -14.50 -13.09
C ARG A 50 -38.33 -16.00 -12.78
N ARG A 51 -37.64 -16.86 -13.51
CA ARG A 51 -37.41 -18.27 -13.09
C ARG A 51 -36.01 -18.84 -13.29
N GLU A 52 -35.07 -18.10 -13.90
CA GLU A 52 -33.70 -18.57 -14.16
C GLU A 52 -32.63 -17.58 -13.64
N ARG A 53 -32.79 -17.13 -12.39
CA ARG A 53 -31.72 -16.42 -11.67
C ARG A 53 -31.65 -16.91 -10.22
N GLY A 54 -31.73 -18.22 -10.07
CA GLY A 54 -31.55 -18.92 -8.81
C GLY A 54 -30.06 -19.10 -8.52
N GLY A 55 -29.54 -18.25 -7.64
CA GLY A 55 -28.45 -18.55 -6.72
C GLY A 55 -27.19 -19.22 -7.30
N HIS A 56 -26.10 -18.47 -7.34
CA HIS A 56 -24.76 -19.03 -7.11
C HIS A 56 -24.63 -19.49 -5.64
N SER A 57 -25.56 -20.32 -5.19
CA SER A 57 -25.59 -21.02 -3.92
C SER A 57 -25.42 -22.50 -4.25
N GLY A 58 -24.26 -22.85 -4.80
CA GLY A 58 -23.83 -24.25 -4.80
C GLY A 58 -23.78 -24.75 -3.35
N PRO A 59 -24.00 -26.05 -3.10
CA PRO A 59 -23.92 -26.61 -1.76
C PRO A 59 -22.57 -26.21 -1.14
N LEU A 60 -22.61 -25.49 -0.01
CA LEU A 60 -21.41 -25.23 0.78
C LEU A 60 -20.97 -26.58 1.38
N VAL A 61 -20.17 -27.34 0.64
CA VAL A 61 -19.64 -28.62 1.11
C VAL A 61 -18.59 -28.31 2.18
N GLU A 62 -18.91 -28.68 3.42
CA GLU A 62 -17.97 -28.58 4.53
C GLU A 62 -16.77 -29.50 4.25
N PHE A 63 -15.56 -28.93 4.17
CA PHE A 63 -14.35 -29.64 3.77
C PHE A 63 -13.82 -30.51 4.93
N ARG A 64 -14.54 -31.60 5.25
CA ARG A 64 -14.28 -32.48 6.41
C ARG A 64 -13.01 -33.32 6.30
N GLU A 65 -12.49 -33.53 5.10
CA GLU A 65 -11.30 -34.37 4.85
C GLU A 65 -9.98 -33.77 5.35
N LYS A 66 -9.97 -32.49 5.76
CA LYS A 66 -8.75 -31.79 6.20
C LYS A 66 -8.91 -31.12 7.57
N ALA A 67 -9.39 -31.88 8.56
CA ALA A 67 -9.60 -31.38 9.93
C ALA A 67 -8.32 -30.80 10.59
N SER A 68 -7.13 -31.22 10.16
CA SER A 68 -5.83 -30.74 10.67
C SER A 68 -5.17 -29.67 9.80
N PHE A 69 -5.77 -29.26 8.68
CA PHE A 69 -5.20 -28.25 7.78
C PHE A 69 -5.44 -26.85 8.32
N ARG A 70 -4.37 -26.20 8.78
CA ARG A 70 -4.37 -24.81 9.26
C ARG A 70 -3.63 -23.92 8.26
N PRO A 71 -4.30 -23.41 7.22
CA PRO A 71 -3.66 -22.52 6.26
C PRO A 71 -3.31 -21.20 6.95
N ASN A 72 -2.08 -20.72 6.76
CA ASN A 72 -1.68 -19.38 7.16
C ASN A 72 -2.08 -18.39 6.06
N ILE A 73 -3.31 -17.89 6.13
CA ILE A 73 -3.87 -16.98 5.13
C ILE A 73 -3.39 -15.56 5.43
N LYS A 74 -2.65 -14.98 4.49
CA LYS A 74 -2.27 -13.56 4.50
C LYS A 74 -3.04 -12.83 3.42
N LEU A 75 -3.76 -11.78 3.82
CA LEU A 75 -4.46 -10.88 2.90
C LEU A 75 -3.54 -9.69 2.62
N GLU A 76 -3.00 -9.66 1.40
CA GLU A 76 -2.13 -8.59 0.94
C GLU A 76 -2.72 -7.96 -0.31
N TYR A 77 -2.65 -6.62 -0.40
CA TYR A 77 -3.08 -5.87 -1.56
C TYR A 77 -1.85 -5.37 -2.30
N VAL A 78 -1.75 -5.68 -3.59
CA VAL A 78 -0.61 -5.28 -4.43
C VAL A 78 -1.09 -4.40 -5.58
N ASP A 79 -0.25 -3.45 -6.00
CA ASP A 79 -0.47 -2.67 -7.21
C ASP A 79 0.02 -3.40 -8.47
N ASP A 80 -0.18 -2.77 -9.64
CA ASP A 80 0.22 -3.34 -10.93
C ASP A 80 1.75 -3.47 -11.08
N ASP A 81 2.52 -2.72 -10.27
CA ASP A 81 3.99 -2.78 -10.19
C ASP A 81 4.48 -3.80 -9.12
N GLY A 82 3.57 -4.54 -8.48
CA GLY A 82 3.86 -5.55 -7.47
C GLY A 82 4.24 -5.00 -6.09
N ARG A 83 4.02 -3.71 -5.82
CA ARG A 83 4.27 -3.09 -4.51
C ARG A 83 3.10 -3.35 -3.57
N PRO A 84 3.37 -3.68 -2.30
CA PRO A 84 2.31 -3.81 -1.30
C PRO A 84 1.67 -2.44 -1.04
N LEU A 85 0.36 -2.36 -1.18
CA LEU A 85 -0.44 -1.17 -0.97
C LEU A 85 -0.80 -1.00 0.51
N CYS A 86 -0.73 0.24 0.97
CA CYS A 86 -1.31 0.62 2.27
C CYS A 86 -2.84 0.43 2.24
N PRO A 87 -3.51 0.12 3.37
CA PRO A 87 -4.96 -0.08 3.42
C PRO A 87 -5.79 1.04 2.78
N LYS A 88 -5.37 2.31 2.95
CA LYS A 88 -6.02 3.47 2.32
C LYS A 88 -5.91 3.44 0.80
N GLU A 89 -4.80 2.96 0.29
CA GLU A 89 -4.52 2.89 -1.13
C GLU A 89 -5.20 1.68 -1.76
N ALA A 90 -5.21 0.55 -1.07
CA ALA A 90 -5.96 -0.65 -1.41
C ALA A 90 -7.46 -0.35 -1.55
N PHE A 91 -8.07 0.28 -0.53
CA PHE A 91 -9.47 0.70 -0.60
C PHE A 91 -9.72 1.57 -1.82
N ARG A 92 -8.89 2.60 -2.03
CA ARG A 92 -9.04 3.53 -3.16
C ARG A 92 -8.88 2.84 -4.52
N TYR A 93 -7.98 1.86 -4.63
CA TYR A 93 -7.81 1.05 -5.85
C TYR A 93 -9.08 0.21 -6.10
N LEU A 94 -9.56 -0.50 -5.09
CA LEU A 94 -10.80 -1.30 -5.17
C LEU A 94 -12.02 -0.43 -5.50
N SER A 95 -12.17 0.74 -4.87
CA SER A 95 -13.27 1.67 -5.14
C SER A 95 -13.25 2.20 -6.58
N HIS A 96 -12.07 2.54 -7.13
CA HIS A 96 -11.98 2.99 -8.52
C HIS A 96 -12.30 1.86 -9.51
N LYS A 97 -11.87 0.61 -9.21
CA LYS A 97 -12.22 -0.57 -10.01
C LYS A 97 -13.72 -0.86 -9.94
N PHE A 98 -14.31 -0.74 -8.75
CA PHE A 98 -15.73 -0.96 -8.52
C PHE A 98 -16.61 0.10 -9.20
N HIS A 99 -16.31 1.38 -9.02
CA HIS A 99 -17.12 2.47 -9.60
C HIS A 99 -16.74 2.83 -11.04
N GLY A 100 -15.65 2.29 -11.59
CA GLY A 100 -15.13 2.61 -12.93
C GLY A 100 -14.60 4.05 -13.08
N LYS A 101 -14.68 4.88 -12.04
CA LYS A 101 -14.25 6.28 -12.05
C LYS A 101 -12.85 6.40 -11.44
N GLY A 102 -11.87 6.51 -12.33
CA GLY A 102 -10.47 6.70 -11.94
C GLY A 102 -10.15 8.12 -11.47
N PRO A 103 -8.97 8.32 -10.87
CA PRO A 103 -8.48 9.66 -10.55
C PRO A 103 -8.12 10.42 -11.84
N GLY A 104 -8.31 11.74 -11.85
CA GLY A 104 -7.93 12.58 -13.00
C GLY A 104 -6.43 12.56 -13.31
N LYS A 105 -6.06 12.94 -14.55
CA LYS A 105 -4.70 12.88 -15.10
C LYS A 105 -3.63 13.50 -14.18
N ASN A 106 -3.83 14.74 -13.74
CA ASN A 106 -2.88 15.43 -12.84
C ASN A 106 -2.61 14.67 -11.53
N LYS A 107 -3.61 13.96 -11.01
CA LYS A 107 -3.48 13.18 -9.77
C LYS A 107 -2.75 11.85 -10.01
N GLN A 108 -2.95 11.23 -11.17
CA GLN A 108 -2.18 10.07 -11.60
C GLN A 108 -0.70 10.44 -11.78
N GLU A 109 -0.41 11.51 -12.53
CA GLU A 109 0.96 11.96 -12.77
C GLU A 109 1.70 12.30 -11.47
N LYS A 110 1.06 13.01 -10.54
CA LYS A 110 1.65 13.30 -9.22
C LYS A 110 1.95 12.01 -8.44
N ARG A 111 1.05 11.01 -8.49
CA ARG A 111 1.26 9.75 -7.80
C ARG A 111 2.40 8.95 -8.42
N ILE A 112 2.47 8.88 -9.76
CA ILE A 112 3.56 8.22 -10.48
C ILE A 112 4.89 8.88 -10.15
N LYS A 113 4.98 10.22 -10.22
CA LYS A 113 6.19 10.97 -9.84
C LYS A 113 6.64 10.67 -8.41
N LYS A 114 5.71 10.66 -7.46
CA LYS A 114 6.01 10.30 -6.07
C LYS A 114 6.52 8.86 -5.95
N ALA A 115 5.87 7.91 -6.60
CA ALA A 115 6.25 6.50 -6.56
C ALA A 115 7.64 6.24 -7.20
N VAL A 116 7.98 6.99 -8.25
CA VAL A 116 9.31 6.96 -8.88
C VAL A 116 10.35 7.58 -7.97
N GLN A 117 10.06 8.75 -7.37
CA GLN A 117 10.97 9.41 -6.44
C GLN A 117 11.26 8.56 -5.20
N GLU A 118 10.24 7.94 -4.59
CA GLU A 118 10.43 7.02 -3.46
C GLU A 118 11.24 5.79 -3.86
N GLY A 119 10.98 5.23 -5.04
CA GLY A 119 11.76 4.11 -5.57
C GLY A 119 13.23 4.48 -5.81
N LEU A 120 13.48 5.70 -6.29
CA LEU A 120 14.81 6.24 -6.49
C LEU A 120 15.53 6.46 -5.16
N MET A 121 14.88 7.13 -4.20
CA MET A 121 15.42 7.38 -2.86
C MET A 121 15.76 6.08 -2.11
N LYS A 122 14.95 5.02 -2.28
CA LYS A 122 15.23 3.72 -1.67
C LYS A 122 16.42 2.99 -2.31
N LYS A 123 16.69 3.23 -3.60
CA LYS A 123 17.86 2.68 -4.30
C LYS A 123 19.14 3.46 -4.00
N MET A 124 19.02 4.72 -3.59
CA MET A 124 20.15 5.57 -3.28
C MET A 124 20.88 5.06 -2.04
N SER A 125 22.21 4.96 -2.16
CA SER A 125 23.08 4.62 -1.03
C SER A 125 22.92 5.65 0.08
N SER A 126 22.85 5.20 1.34
CA SER A 126 22.72 6.06 2.52
C SER A 126 23.91 7.01 2.75
N THR A 127 24.94 6.94 1.89
CA THR A 127 26.19 7.69 2.02
C THR A 127 26.22 9.00 1.24
N ASP A 128 25.36 9.23 0.23
CA ASP A 128 25.36 10.50 -0.50
C ASP A 128 24.01 10.78 -1.19
N THR A 129 23.67 12.06 -1.35
CA THR A 129 22.50 12.46 -2.13
C THR A 129 22.80 12.31 -3.63
N PRO A 130 21.78 12.16 -4.51
CA PRO A 130 21.96 12.06 -5.96
C PRO A 130 22.84 13.15 -6.57
N LEU A 131 22.86 14.32 -5.94
CA LEU A 131 23.55 15.50 -6.43
C LEU A 131 25.03 15.51 -5.98
N GLY A 132 25.49 14.51 -5.22
CA GLY A 132 26.85 14.45 -4.69
C GLY A 132 27.11 15.49 -3.59
N THR A 133 26.05 15.96 -2.91
CA THR A 133 26.17 17.10 -1.99
C THR A 133 27.11 16.80 -0.85
N LEU A 134 27.17 15.56 -0.36
CA LEU A 134 28.02 15.24 0.79
C LEU A 134 29.49 15.38 0.41
N GLN A 135 29.90 14.87 -0.76
CA GLN A 135 31.27 15.02 -1.27
C GLN A 135 31.64 16.49 -1.45
N MET A 136 30.74 17.29 -2.05
CA MET A 136 30.98 18.73 -2.23
C MET A 136 31.15 19.47 -0.89
N LEU A 137 30.35 19.12 0.11
CA LEU A 137 30.44 19.73 1.44
C LEU A 137 31.76 19.35 2.13
N GLN A 138 32.15 18.07 2.09
CA GLN A 138 33.43 17.62 2.63
C GLN A 138 34.62 18.29 1.95
N GLU A 139 34.57 18.44 0.62
CA GLU A 139 35.60 19.16 -0.14
C GLU A 139 35.68 20.63 0.28
N LYS A 140 34.54 21.30 0.47
CA LYS A 140 34.52 22.70 0.92
C LYS A 140 35.06 22.86 2.34
N GLN A 141 34.73 21.95 3.27
CA GLN A 141 35.32 21.94 4.62
C GLN A 141 36.84 21.79 4.59
N ARG A 142 37.36 20.92 3.71
CA ARG A 142 38.80 20.73 3.52
C ARG A 142 39.45 21.97 2.91
N GLU A 143 38.78 22.63 1.96
CA GLU A 143 39.27 23.86 1.33
C GLU A 143 39.31 25.03 2.33
N THR A 144 38.22 25.27 3.05
CA THR A 144 38.12 26.37 4.04
C THR A 144 38.78 26.06 5.37
N HIS A 145 39.21 24.80 5.58
CA HIS A 145 39.76 24.30 6.83
C HIS A 145 38.86 24.57 8.05
N SER A 146 37.54 24.65 7.81
CA SER A 146 36.54 24.91 8.84
C SER A 146 35.71 23.65 9.10
N PRO A 147 35.40 23.31 10.37
CA PRO A 147 34.58 22.16 10.68
C PRO A 147 33.10 22.34 10.28
N TYR A 148 32.70 23.57 9.91
CA TYR A 148 31.34 23.91 9.50
C TYR A 148 31.33 24.57 8.11
N ILE A 149 30.16 24.53 7.47
CA ILE A 149 29.86 25.19 6.20
C ILE A 149 28.58 25.99 6.41
N VAL A 150 28.60 27.28 6.05
CA VAL A 150 27.40 28.11 6.09
C VAL A 150 26.67 27.98 4.77
N LEU A 151 25.52 27.31 4.78
CA LEU A 151 24.64 27.20 3.61
C LEU A 151 23.72 28.42 3.57
N SER A 152 24.06 29.44 2.78
CA SER A 152 23.18 30.57 2.54
C SER A 152 22.15 30.20 1.47
N GLY A 153 20.90 29.93 1.89
CA GLY A 153 19.77 29.81 0.97
C GLY A 153 19.15 31.19 0.68
N THR A 154 18.85 31.48 -0.58
CA THR A 154 17.93 32.57 -0.91
C THR A 154 16.57 32.24 -0.30
N LYS A 155 16.12 33.04 0.68
CA LYS A 155 14.75 32.96 1.17
C LYS A 155 13.82 33.24 -0.02
N ARG A 156 13.11 32.21 -0.49
CA ARG A 156 11.99 32.41 -1.39
C ARG A 156 10.88 33.01 -0.54
N GLU A 157 10.76 34.33 -0.56
CA GLU A 157 9.62 35.02 0.00
C GLU A 157 8.34 34.42 -0.60
N PRO A 158 7.35 34.02 0.23
CA PRO A 158 6.08 33.54 -0.28
C PRO A 158 5.40 34.69 -1.02
N ASN A 159 5.19 34.52 -2.32
CA ASN A 159 4.38 35.43 -3.12
C ASN A 159 2.98 35.45 -2.50
N THR A 160 2.64 36.58 -1.87
CA THR A 160 1.30 36.89 -1.35
C THR A 160 0.26 36.92 -2.46
#